data_AF-A0A914NE32-F1
#
_entry.id   AF-A0A914NE32-F1
#
_cell.length_a   1.000
_cell.length_b   1.000
_cell.length_c   1.000
_cell.angle_alpha   90.00
_cell.angle_beta   90.00
_cell.angle_gamma   90.00
#
_symmetry.space_group_name_H-M   'P 1'
#
loop_
_entity.id
_entity.type
_entity.pdbx_description
1 polymer ?
#
loop_
_entity_poly.entity_id
_entity_poly.type
_entity_poly.pdbx_seq_one_letter_code
_entity_poly.pdbx_strand_id
1 'polypeptide(L)'
;MWPRDNVGVSRCYLVVRSKEVSYNEEFFPTSLTLCWQPAKSSLPVQGYEIEFRDPMQDASNWYRLTTDSLIKTCKTSIGSLLCGHQYQFRILARNSVGLSQPSDPSPLVTIGGGNQGGSKETTKNNLIPLMEEMFVRESPPLPDRDDSPPPIYRQSESSLQWRDPTLKEVIDYLKSPDPNLVLDASGYLQHLTFNNDLIKEETRNYGGIECLINLLNSSNQEILRNVCGCLKNLAFGKLNDANKRLIYQKNGLKSLAQLLKTCQNSLVHEEATGALWNISSADELKEPILNQTAEAVI
;
A
#
# COMPACT_ATOMS: atom_id res chain seq x y z
N MET A 1 20.89 17.41 -20.49
CA MET A 1 21.48 18.46 -19.63
C MET A 1 20.36 18.96 -18.73
N TRP A 2 20.57 19.17 -17.43
CA TRP A 2 19.72 20.06 -16.64
C TRP A 2 20.39 21.45 -16.62
N PRO A 3 19.90 22.45 -17.39
CA PRO A 3 20.31 23.84 -17.15
C PRO A 3 19.17 24.88 -17.17
N ARG A 4 19.34 25.80 -16.21
CA ARG A 4 18.73 27.08 -15.84
C ARG A 4 17.30 27.17 -15.31
N ASP A 5 16.35 26.36 -15.73
CA ASP A 5 15.02 26.34 -15.10
C ASP A 5 14.68 24.94 -14.60
N ASN A 6 15.21 24.62 -13.41
CA ASN A 6 14.93 23.39 -12.66
C ASN A 6 13.43 23.24 -12.40
N VAL A 7 12.71 22.54 -13.26
CA VAL A 7 11.34 22.10 -12.93
C VAL A 7 11.46 20.91 -11.99
N GLY A 8 11.61 21.22 -10.70
CA GLY A 8 11.48 20.26 -9.61
C GLY A 8 10.06 19.69 -9.54
N VAL A 9 9.87 18.74 -8.61
CA VAL A 9 8.53 18.27 -8.20
C VAL A 9 7.69 19.50 -7.86
N SER A 10 6.66 19.80 -8.68
CA SER A 10 5.99 21.10 -8.64
C SER A 10 5.20 21.32 -7.35
N ARG A 11 4.74 20.25 -6.67
CA ARG A 11 4.09 20.30 -5.35
C ARG A 11 4.23 18.97 -4.61
N CYS A 12 4.70 19.01 -3.37
CA CYS A 12 4.52 17.94 -2.39
C CYS A 12 3.35 18.33 -1.47
N TYR A 13 2.45 17.39 -1.16
CA TYR A 13 1.34 17.66 -0.25
C TYR A 13 1.15 16.50 0.71
N LEU A 14 0.90 16.82 1.96
CA LEU A 14 0.96 15.85 3.03
C LEU A 14 -0.43 15.27 3.30
N VAL A 15 -0.54 13.94 3.33
CA VAL A 15 -1.77 13.26 3.75
C VAL A 15 -1.50 12.66 5.12
N VAL A 16 -1.73 13.44 6.18
CA VAL A 16 -1.59 12.95 7.55
C VAL A 16 -2.62 11.85 7.76
N ARG A 17 -2.16 10.60 7.88
CA ARG A 17 -2.93 9.54 8.52
C ARG A 17 -2.23 9.19 9.81
N SER A 18 -2.73 9.69 10.92
CA SER A 18 -2.35 9.26 12.26
C SER A 18 -2.69 7.78 12.40
N LYS A 19 -1.67 6.91 12.49
CA LYS A 19 -1.88 5.59 13.11
C LYS A 19 -1.87 5.78 14.62
N GLU A 20 -2.98 5.42 15.25
CA GLU A 20 -3.11 5.36 16.71
C GLU A 20 -2.24 4.20 17.21
N VAL A 21 -1.20 4.50 17.99
CA VAL A 21 -0.43 3.48 18.71
C VAL A 21 -0.62 3.73 20.19
N SER A 22 -1.20 2.76 20.89
CA SER A 22 -1.37 2.80 22.35
C SER A 22 -0.08 2.36 23.04
N TYR A 23 0.51 3.23 23.87
CA TYR A 23 1.43 2.82 24.93
C TYR A 23 0.94 3.49 26.22
N ASN A 24 0.49 2.67 27.18
CA ASN A 24 0.05 3.11 28.52
C ASN A 24 -0.91 4.32 28.52
N GLU A 25 -2.11 4.13 27.95
CA GLU A 25 -3.26 5.07 28.00
C GLU A 25 -3.06 6.48 27.42
N GLU A 26 -1.92 6.81 26.82
CA GLU A 26 -1.74 8.02 26.01
C GLU A 26 -1.55 7.69 24.53
N PHE A 27 -2.30 8.39 23.67
CA PHE A 27 -2.37 8.17 22.23
C PHE A 27 -1.40 9.11 21.50
N PHE A 28 -0.44 8.55 20.75
CA PHE A 28 0.46 9.37 19.94
C PHE A 28 0.58 8.84 18.50
N PRO A 29 0.34 9.68 17.47
CA PRO A 29 0.59 9.29 16.08
C PRO A 29 2.10 9.22 15.83
N THR A 30 2.67 8.05 15.55
CA THR A 30 4.13 7.87 15.33
C THR A 30 4.52 7.66 13.87
N SER A 31 3.54 7.64 12.96
CA SER A 31 3.77 7.48 11.52
C SER A 31 2.99 8.48 10.68
N LEU A 32 3.61 9.00 9.62
CA LEU A 32 2.99 9.87 8.62
C LEU A 32 3.03 9.23 7.23
N THR A 33 2.02 9.47 6.41
CA THR A 33 2.05 9.11 4.98
C THR A 33 2.29 10.36 4.13
N LEU A 34 3.28 10.30 3.25
CA LEU A 34 3.55 11.35 2.27
C LEU A 34 3.03 10.94 0.90
N CYS A 35 2.43 11.87 0.19
CA CYS A 35 2.03 11.76 -1.21
C CYS A 35 2.60 12.95 -1.99
N TRP A 36 2.90 12.77 -3.28
CA TRP A 36 3.37 13.90 -4.10
C TRP A 36 2.94 13.73 -5.55
N GLN A 37 3.11 14.79 -6.34
CA GLN A 37 2.90 14.70 -7.79
C GLN A 37 4.16 14.14 -8.46
N PRO A 38 4.03 13.32 -9.50
CA PRO A 38 5.17 12.87 -10.29
C PRO A 38 6.03 14.04 -10.78
N ALA A 39 7.35 13.89 -10.76
CA ALA A 39 8.26 14.91 -11.26
C ALA A 39 8.18 15.04 -12.78
N LYS A 40 8.21 16.27 -13.29
CA LYS A 40 8.34 16.54 -14.72
C LYS A 40 9.82 16.50 -15.09
N SER A 41 10.20 15.48 -15.87
CA SER A 41 11.59 15.30 -16.31
C SER A 41 11.60 14.89 -17.78
N SER A 42 12.55 15.43 -18.54
CA SER A 42 12.82 15.02 -19.93
C SER A 42 13.52 13.66 -20.04
N LEU A 43 14.01 13.14 -18.91
CA LEU A 43 14.59 11.81 -18.77
C LEU A 43 13.74 10.95 -17.83
N PRO A 44 13.72 9.60 -17.98
CA PRO A 44 12.97 8.73 -17.10
C PRO A 44 13.34 8.93 -15.63
N VAL A 45 12.33 9.17 -14.80
CA VAL A 45 12.50 9.28 -13.34
C VAL A 45 12.72 7.87 -12.79
N GLN A 46 13.88 7.65 -12.18
CA GLN A 46 14.28 6.38 -11.59
C GLN A 46 13.67 6.20 -10.19
N GLY A 47 13.28 7.27 -9.51
CA GLY A 47 12.61 7.23 -8.21
C GLY A 47 12.78 8.53 -7.43
N TYR A 48 12.47 8.49 -6.14
CA TYR A 48 12.44 9.67 -5.27
C TYR A 48 13.23 9.44 -3.98
N GLU A 49 13.82 10.52 -3.48
CA GLU A 49 14.44 10.63 -2.16
C GLU A 49 13.64 11.66 -1.32
N ILE A 50 13.67 11.51 0.00
CA ILE A 50 12.93 12.38 0.92
C ILE A 50 13.92 13.03 1.87
N GLU A 51 13.73 14.32 2.07
CA GLU A 51 14.40 15.06 3.13
C GLU A 51 13.37 15.55 4.15
N PHE A 52 13.77 15.56 5.41
CA PHE A 52 12.97 16.05 6.51
C PHE A 52 13.74 17.08 7.34
N ARG A 53 13.00 17.96 7.99
CA ARG A 53 13.52 18.93 8.95
C ARG A 53 12.71 18.85 10.23
N ASP A 54 13.40 18.80 11.36
CA ASP A 54 12.83 18.91 12.69
C ASP A 54 13.30 20.23 13.32
N PRO A 55 12.46 21.28 13.29
CA PRO A 55 12.90 22.60 13.76
C PRO A 55 13.24 22.65 15.25
N MET A 56 12.79 21.68 16.05
CA MET A 56 13.08 21.62 17.47
C MET A 56 14.49 21.07 17.76
N GLN A 57 15.01 20.21 16.88
CA GLN A 57 16.39 19.72 16.96
C GLN A 57 17.37 20.62 16.19
N ASP A 58 17.00 20.97 14.96
CA ASP A 58 17.83 21.80 14.10
C ASP A 58 16.95 22.58 13.12
N ALA A 59 16.76 23.87 13.43
CA ALA A 59 15.93 24.76 12.64
C ALA A 59 16.48 25.05 11.24
N SER A 60 17.75 24.79 10.94
CA SER A 60 18.32 25.19 9.64
C SER A 60 18.60 24.02 8.71
N ASN A 61 18.76 22.82 9.26
CA ASN A 61 19.25 21.68 8.48
C ASN A 61 18.13 20.74 8.00
N TRP A 62 18.33 20.24 6.78
CA TRP A 62 17.52 19.18 6.19
C TRP A 62 18.32 17.88 6.21
N TYR A 63 17.70 16.81 6.68
CA TYR A 63 18.29 15.48 6.77
C TYR A 63 17.64 14.56 5.75
N ARG A 64 18.43 13.70 5.11
CA ARG A 64 17.90 12.67 4.20
C ARG A 64 17.32 11.53 5.00
N LEU A 65 16.13 11.11 4.61
CA LEU A 65 15.54 9.88 5.11
C LEU A 65 16.35 8.70 4.57
N THR A 66 16.89 7.87 5.46
CA THR A 66 17.64 6.67 5.07
C THR A 66 16.68 5.63 4.50
N THR A 67 16.76 5.38 3.20
CA THR A 67 16.01 4.34 2.50
C THR A 67 16.97 3.42 1.74
N ASP A 68 16.76 2.10 1.82
CA ASP A 68 17.63 1.11 1.15
C ASP A 68 17.65 1.25 -0.37
N SER A 69 16.60 1.84 -0.96
CA SER A 69 16.51 2.11 -2.39
C SER A 69 15.62 3.31 -2.68
N LEU A 70 15.69 3.85 -3.91
CA LEU A 70 14.85 4.95 -4.35
C LEU A 70 13.37 4.55 -4.35
N ILE A 71 12.53 5.44 -3.83
CA ILE A 71 11.08 5.22 -3.78
C ILE A 71 10.53 5.29 -5.22
N LYS A 72 9.86 4.23 -5.67
CA LYS A 72 9.37 4.11 -7.05
C LYS A 72 7.95 4.66 -7.25
N THR A 73 7.21 4.82 -6.15
CA THR A 73 5.82 5.31 -6.13
C THR A 73 5.76 6.77 -5.65
N CYS A 74 4.70 7.50 -5.97
CA CYS A 74 4.50 8.86 -5.46
C CYS A 74 3.80 8.90 -4.10
N LYS A 75 4.07 7.88 -3.27
CA LYS A 75 3.49 7.67 -1.94
C LYS A 75 4.43 6.83 -1.09
N THR A 76 4.63 7.20 0.18
CA THR A 76 5.35 6.40 1.16
C THR A 76 4.88 6.67 2.59
N SER A 77 5.18 5.77 3.53
CA SER A 77 4.93 5.97 4.96
C SER A 77 6.26 6.12 5.71
N ILE A 78 6.33 7.12 6.58
CA ILE A 78 7.46 7.44 7.43
C ILE A 78 7.09 7.08 8.86
N GLY A 79 7.88 6.22 9.50
CA GLY A 79 7.74 5.86 10.91
C GLY A 79 8.85 6.46 11.77
N SER A 80 8.87 6.08 13.05
CA SER A 80 9.91 6.43 14.02
C SER A 80 10.07 7.94 14.25
N LEU A 81 8.98 8.71 14.15
CA LEU A 81 8.97 10.14 14.45
C LEU A 81 8.86 10.36 15.97
N LEU A 82 9.57 11.36 16.49
CA LEU A 82 9.56 11.67 17.91
C LEU A 82 8.27 12.38 18.31
N CYS A 83 7.65 11.92 19.40
CA CYS A 83 6.47 12.56 19.97
C CYS A 83 6.82 13.95 20.56
N GLY A 84 5.91 14.92 20.43
CA GLY A 84 6.09 16.32 20.78
C GLY A 84 6.86 17.13 19.74
N HIS A 85 7.45 16.50 18.72
CA HIS A 85 8.27 17.18 17.72
C HIS A 85 7.45 17.65 16.52
N GLN A 86 7.98 18.64 15.82
CA GLN A 86 7.43 19.13 14.56
C GLN A 86 8.31 18.73 13.39
N TYR A 87 7.72 18.31 12.28
CA TYR A 87 8.45 17.92 11.09
C TYR A 87 7.94 18.65 9.84
N GLN A 88 8.86 18.96 8.94
CA GLN A 88 8.58 19.28 7.54
C GLN A 88 9.27 18.28 6.62
N PHE A 89 8.69 18.05 5.44
CA PHE A 89 9.22 17.13 4.46
C PHE A 89 9.31 17.78 3.09
N ARG A 90 10.30 17.38 2.29
CA ARG A 90 10.42 17.76 0.88
C ARG A 90 10.91 16.57 0.05
N ILE A 91 10.56 16.55 -1.22
CA ILE A 91 10.82 15.42 -2.12
C ILE A 91 11.83 15.82 -3.18
N LEU A 92 12.76 14.93 -3.49
CA LEU A 92 13.72 15.04 -4.57
C LEU A 92 13.50 13.92 -5.57
N ALA A 93 13.44 14.22 -6.85
CA ALA A 93 13.35 13.21 -7.90
C ALA A 93 14.74 12.85 -8.41
N ARG A 94 14.95 11.59 -8.80
CA ARG A 94 16.22 11.10 -9.33
C ARG A 94 16.04 10.57 -10.75
N ASN A 95 16.96 10.94 -11.63
CA ASN A 95 17.08 10.37 -12.99
C ASN A 95 18.55 9.98 -13.27
N SER A 96 18.85 9.60 -14.51
CA SER A 96 20.20 9.20 -14.92
C SER A 96 21.26 10.31 -14.85
N VAL A 97 20.84 11.58 -14.72
CA VAL A 97 21.75 12.74 -14.57
C VAL A 97 22.00 13.06 -13.09
N GLY A 98 21.03 12.85 -12.21
CA GLY A 98 21.18 13.10 -10.78
C GLY A 98 19.87 13.44 -10.08
N LEU A 99 19.97 14.15 -8.96
CA LEU A 99 18.84 14.63 -8.18
C LEU A 99 18.30 15.96 -8.69
N SER A 100 16.99 16.13 -8.62
CA SER A 100 16.30 17.39 -8.91
C SER A 100 16.52 18.41 -7.79
N GLN A 101 16.06 19.64 -8.02
CA GLN A 101 15.76 20.52 -6.89
C GLN A 101 14.67 19.91 -6.00
N PRO A 102 14.72 20.15 -4.68
CA PRO A 102 13.67 19.75 -3.76
C PRO A 102 12.33 20.39 -4.12
N SER A 103 11.24 19.71 -3.81
CA SER A 103 9.91 20.29 -3.82
C SER A 103 9.79 21.43 -2.81
N ASP A 104 8.70 22.20 -2.91
CA ASP A 104 8.24 23.02 -1.80
C ASP A 104 8.11 22.14 -0.53
N PRO A 105 8.57 22.64 0.64
CA PRO A 105 8.36 21.98 1.92
C PRO A 105 6.88 21.76 2.23
N SER A 106 6.57 20.65 2.87
CA SER A 106 5.26 20.45 3.48
C SER A 106 4.99 21.49 4.58
N PRO A 107 3.71 21.72 4.93
CA PRO A 107 3.37 22.35 6.21
C PRO A 107 4.04 21.62 7.39
N LEU A 108 4.25 22.33 8.49
CA LEU A 108 4.73 21.75 9.74
C LEU A 108 3.68 20.80 10.31
N VAL A 109 4.11 19.59 10.68
CA VAL A 109 3.25 18.57 11.29
C VAL A 109 3.78 18.26 12.68
N THR A 110 2.93 18.42 13.70
CA THR A 110 3.26 18.07 15.09
C THR A 110 2.88 16.61 15.35
N ILE A 111 3.81 15.85 15.94
CA ILE A 111 3.66 14.43 16.22
C ILE A 111 3.26 14.28 17.69
N GLY A 112 1.96 14.20 18.01
CA GLY A 112 1.47 13.98 19.38
C GLY A 112 1.50 15.20 20.31
N GLY A 113 0.33 15.57 20.86
CA GLY A 113 0.19 16.62 21.88
C GLY A 113 -1.24 16.76 22.38
N GLY A 114 -1.49 16.41 23.65
CA GLY A 114 -2.74 16.62 24.37
C GLY A 114 -2.58 17.60 25.53
N ASN A 115 -3.07 18.84 25.33
CA ASN A 115 -3.57 19.86 26.26
C ASN A 115 -2.66 20.58 27.29
N GLN A 116 -2.62 21.93 27.21
CA GLN A 116 -3.26 22.86 28.19
C GLN A 116 -3.32 24.31 27.65
N GLY A 117 -4.48 24.97 27.77
CA GLY A 117 -4.53 26.40 28.20
C GLY A 117 -4.88 27.51 27.19
N GLY A 118 -6.15 27.61 26.79
CA GLY A 118 -6.87 28.90 26.71
C GLY A 118 -6.61 29.88 25.56
N SER A 119 -7.40 29.77 24.50
CA SER A 119 -8.09 30.90 23.85
C SER A 119 -9.25 30.33 23.03
N LYS A 120 -10.47 30.81 23.28
CA LYS A 120 -11.67 30.43 22.52
C LYS A 120 -11.57 31.02 21.11
N GLU A 121 -11.17 30.20 20.13
CA GLU A 121 -11.60 30.38 18.75
C GLU A 121 -12.04 29.04 18.16
N THR A 122 -13.31 29.03 17.76
CA THR A 122 -14.01 27.93 17.12
C THR A 122 -13.50 27.80 15.68
N THR A 123 -12.62 26.84 15.39
CA THR A 123 -12.29 26.52 13.99
C THR A 123 -12.57 25.04 13.70
N LYS A 124 -13.70 24.85 13.04
CA LYS A 124 -14.15 23.62 12.39
C LYS A 124 -13.07 23.10 11.44
N ASN A 125 -12.90 21.77 11.40
CA ASN A 125 -12.44 20.99 10.26
C ASN A 125 -11.15 21.47 9.54
N ASN A 126 -9.99 20.94 9.93
CA ASN A 126 -8.82 20.87 9.03
C ASN A 126 -8.87 19.63 8.12
N LEU A 127 -10.06 19.32 7.60
CA LEU A 127 -10.19 18.64 6.31
C LEU A 127 -9.91 19.71 5.26
N ILE A 128 -8.80 19.61 4.55
CA ILE A 128 -8.63 20.39 3.31
C ILE A 128 -9.70 19.87 2.34
N PRO A 129 -10.57 20.73 1.79
CA PRO A 129 -11.60 20.32 0.85
C PRO A 129 -10.97 19.60 -0.34
N LEU A 130 -11.52 18.44 -0.71
CA LEU A 130 -11.35 17.89 -2.05
C LEU A 130 -11.82 18.97 -3.03
N MET A 131 -10.91 19.41 -3.90
CA MET A 131 -11.20 20.37 -4.95
C MET A 131 -12.01 19.68 -6.06
N GLU A 132 -13.25 19.33 -5.76
CA GLU A 132 -14.33 19.41 -6.74
C GLU A 132 -14.62 20.89 -6.92
N GLU A 133 -13.98 21.54 -7.90
CA GLU A 133 -14.59 22.54 -8.77
C GLU A 133 -13.57 23.12 -9.79
N MET A 134 -13.83 22.78 -11.06
CA MET A 134 -13.67 23.58 -12.28
C MET A 134 -12.32 24.28 -12.56
N PHE A 135 -11.46 23.58 -13.31
CA PHE A 135 -10.78 24.19 -14.46
C PHE A 135 -11.14 23.41 -15.71
N VAL A 136 -12.20 23.83 -16.40
CA VAL A 136 -12.39 23.50 -17.82
C VAL A 136 -11.31 24.27 -18.56
N ARG A 137 -10.26 23.59 -19.00
CA ARG A 137 -9.37 24.14 -20.02
C ARG A 137 -10.07 23.95 -21.36
N GLU A 138 -10.53 25.04 -21.96
CA GLU A 138 -10.97 24.99 -23.36
C GLU A 138 -9.78 24.57 -24.22
N SER A 139 -9.98 23.52 -25.03
CA SER A 139 -9.01 23.09 -26.03
C SER A 139 -8.84 24.18 -27.09
N PRO A 140 -7.63 24.38 -27.65
CA PRO A 140 -7.45 25.23 -28.82
C PRO A 140 -8.34 24.73 -29.97
N PRO A 141 -8.86 25.62 -30.84
CA PRO A 141 -9.66 25.21 -31.99
C PRO A 141 -8.86 24.26 -32.89
N LEU A 142 -9.48 23.15 -33.27
CA LEU A 142 -8.91 22.15 -34.17
C LEU A 142 -8.74 22.74 -35.58
N PRO A 143 -7.67 22.40 -36.31
CA PRO A 143 -7.52 22.79 -37.71
C PRO A 143 -8.61 22.14 -38.59
N ASP A 144 -9.17 22.91 -39.52
CA ASP A 144 -10.37 22.59 -40.34
C ASP A 144 -10.27 21.35 -41.26
N ARG A 145 -9.18 20.59 -41.23
CA ARG A 145 -8.98 19.42 -42.09
C ARG A 145 -8.56 18.21 -41.27
N ASP A 146 -9.51 17.31 -41.10
CA ASP A 146 -9.33 15.96 -40.58
C ASP A 146 -8.79 15.05 -41.70
N ASP A 147 -7.47 14.88 -41.77
CA ASP A 147 -6.80 13.92 -42.65
C ASP A 147 -6.63 12.54 -41.98
N SER A 148 -7.39 12.23 -40.92
CA SER A 148 -7.33 10.94 -40.23
C SER A 148 -8.13 9.87 -41.00
N PRO A 149 -7.63 8.63 -41.12
CA PRO A 149 -8.39 7.55 -41.74
C PRO A 149 -9.67 7.24 -40.96
N PRO A 150 -10.75 6.78 -41.63
CA PRO A 150 -12.06 6.63 -41.00
C PRO A 150 -12.03 5.59 -39.86
N PRO A 151 -12.92 5.73 -38.87
CA PRO A 151 -12.84 4.99 -37.62
C PRO A 151 -13.18 3.51 -37.84
N ILE A 152 -12.34 2.62 -37.30
CA ILE A 152 -12.74 1.24 -37.04
C ILE A 152 -13.83 1.32 -35.98
N TYR A 153 -15.08 1.07 -36.38
CA TYR A 153 -16.25 1.03 -35.51
C TYR A 153 -15.97 0.15 -34.28
N ARG A 154 -15.61 0.77 -33.15
CA ARG A 154 -15.77 0.16 -31.83
C ARG A 154 -17.17 0.56 -31.37
N GLN A 155 -18.13 -0.34 -31.56
CA GLN A 155 -19.47 -0.18 -31.00
C GLN A 155 -19.33 0.11 -29.50
N SER A 156 -19.81 1.27 -29.07
CA SER A 156 -19.81 1.71 -27.69
C SER A 156 -21.01 1.09 -26.97
N GLU A 157 -20.89 -0.15 -26.53
CA GLU A 157 -21.78 -0.72 -25.53
C GLU A 157 -20.95 -1.32 -24.40
N SER A 158 -20.38 -0.46 -23.57
CA SER A 158 -20.11 -0.83 -22.19
C SER A 158 -19.87 0.43 -21.38
N SER A 159 -20.74 0.68 -20.40
CA SER A 159 -20.55 1.60 -19.28
C SER A 159 -19.41 1.15 -18.34
N LEU A 160 -18.30 0.65 -18.89
CA LEU A 160 -17.14 0.22 -18.11
C LEU A 160 -16.31 1.45 -17.74
N GLN A 161 -16.48 1.91 -16.50
CA GLN A 161 -15.65 2.96 -15.91
C GLN A 161 -14.45 2.31 -15.22
N TRP A 162 -13.23 2.60 -15.70
CA TRP A 162 -11.99 2.15 -15.07
C TRP A 162 -11.76 2.92 -13.76
N ARG A 163 -11.82 2.22 -12.62
CA ARG A 163 -11.56 2.74 -11.28
C ARG A 163 -10.76 1.72 -10.48
N ASP A 164 -9.76 2.18 -9.74
CA ASP A 164 -9.04 1.35 -8.78
C ASP A 164 -9.95 1.05 -7.56
N PRO A 165 -10.24 -0.22 -7.27
CA PRO A 165 -11.01 -0.57 -6.08
C PRO A 165 -10.18 -0.37 -4.81
N THR A 166 -10.85 0.05 -3.74
CA THR A 166 -10.29 0.08 -2.39
C THR A 166 -10.02 -1.33 -1.90
N LEU A 167 -9.09 -1.49 -0.94
CA LEU A 167 -8.78 -2.79 -0.35
C LEU A 167 -10.02 -3.47 0.25
N LYS A 168 -10.94 -2.70 0.84
CA LYS A 168 -12.18 -3.25 1.40
C LYS A 168 -13.10 -3.80 0.30
N GLU A 169 -13.26 -3.09 -0.81
CA GLU A 169 -14.01 -3.56 -1.97
C GLU A 169 -13.40 -4.86 -2.53
N VAL A 170 -12.06 -4.93 -2.65
CA VAL A 170 -11.36 -6.15 -3.09
C VAL A 170 -11.66 -7.34 -2.17
N ILE A 171 -11.64 -7.13 -0.86
CA ILE A 171 -11.97 -8.19 0.11
C ILE A 171 -13.45 -8.60 0.04
N ASP A 172 -14.34 -7.67 -0.27
CA ASP A 172 -15.76 -7.99 -0.48
C ASP A 172 -15.97 -8.76 -1.79
N TYR A 173 -15.20 -8.46 -2.84
CA TYR A 173 -15.20 -9.21 -4.10
C TYR A 173 -14.75 -10.66 -3.94
N LEU A 174 -13.87 -10.98 -2.98
CA LEU A 174 -13.52 -12.37 -2.64
C LEU A 174 -14.71 -13.20 -2.13
N LYS A 175 -15.78 -12.55 -1.65
CA LYS A 175 -17.01 -13.21 -1.17
C LYS A 175 -18.07 -13.32 -2.26
N SER A 176 -17.79 -12.82 -3.46
CA SER A 176 -18.73 -12.86 -4.58
C SER A 176 -19.04 -14.30 -4.99
N PRO A 177 -20.28 -14.61 -5.41
CA PRO A 177 -20.59 -15.88 -6.04
C PRO A 177 -19.97 -16.00 -7.45
N ASP A 178 -19.52 -14.90 -8.07
CA ASP A 178 -18.92 -14.92 -9.40
C ASP A 178 -17.43 -15.36 -9.34
N PRO A 179 -17.08 -16.52 -9.91
CA PRO A 179 -15.72 -17.03 -9.86
C PRO A 179 -14.71 -16.16 -10.61
N ASN A 180 -15.13 -15.42 -11.64
CA ASN A 180 -14.23 -14.53 -12.38
C ASN A 180 -13.86 -13.31 -11.53
N LEU A 181 -14.85 -12.72 -10.86
CA LEU A 181 -14.61 -11.62 -9.92
C LEU A 181 -13.73 -12.05 -8.74
N VAL A 182 -13.91 -13.27 -8.21
CA VAL A 182 -13.05 -13.81 -7.15
C VAL A 182 -11.63 -14.06 -7.67
N LEU A 183 -11.46 -14.55 -8.90
CA LEU A 183 -10.16 -14.75 -9.53
C LEU A 183 -9.40 -13.42 -9.67
N ASP A 184 -10.05 -12.40 -10.24
CA ASP A 184 -9.46 -11.07 -10.42
C ASP A 184 -9.14 -10.41 -9.07
N ALA A 185 -10.07 -10.48 -8.11
CA ALA A 185 -9.87 -9.92 -6.78
C ALA A 185 -8.73 -10.60 -6.01
N SER A 186 -8.65 -11.94 -6.06
CA SER A 186 -7.58 -12.70 -5.41
C SER A 186 -6.21 -12.43 -6.05
N GLY A 187 -6.14 -12.35 -7.38
CA GLY A 187 -4.91 -11.98 -8.09
C GLY A 187 -4.47 -10.55 -7.77
N TYR A 188 -5.41 -9.60 -7.74
CA TYR A 188 -5.12 -8.22 -7.38
C TYR A 188 -4.64 -8.10 -5.92
N LEU A 189 -5.31 -8.78 -4.97
CA LEU A 189 -4.90 -8.79 -3.57
C LEU A 189 -3.51 -9.40 -3.36
N GLN A 190 -3.15 -10.44 -4.12
CA GLN A 190 -1.82 -11.04 -4.07
C GLN A 190 -0.73 -10.01 -4.40
N HIS A 191 -0.96 -9.19 -5.43
CA HIS A 191 -0.04 -8.11 -5.80
C HIS A 191 0.01 -7.02 -4.72
N LEU A 192 -1.13 -6.61 -4.16
CA LEU A 192 -1.16 -5.57 -3.13
C LEU A 192 -0.45 -6.00 -1.83
N THR A 193 -0.51 -7.28 -1.48
CA THR A 193 0.11 -7.83 -0.26
C THR A 193 1.62 -8.07 -0.41
N PHE A 194 2.18 -7.98 -1.62
CA PHE A 194 3.61 -8.15 -1.86
C PHE A 194 4.40 -6.95 -1.34
N ASN A 195 5.40 -7.22 -0.49
CA ASN A 195 6.29 -6.20 0.11
C ASN A 195 5.58 -5.00 0.77
N ASN A 196 4.34 -5.18 1.23
CA ASN A 196 3.58 -4.12 1.86
C ASN A 196 2.92 -4.59 3.16
N ASP A 197 3.61 -4.38 4.27
CA ASP A 197 3.14 -4.81 5.59
C ASP A 197 1.87 -4.06 6.04
N LEU A 198 1.64 -2.84 5.56
CA LEU A 198 0.41 -2.09 5.85
C LEU A 198 -0.80 -2.76 5.20
N ILE A 199 -0.69 -3.14 3.93
CA ILE A 199 -1.77 -3.86 3.25
C ILE A 199 -2.01 -5.22 3.89
N LYS A 200 -0.96 -5.93 4.31
CA LYS A 200 -1.11 -7.20 5.02
C LYS A 200 -1.89 -7.04 6.33
N GLU A 201 -1.56 -6.00 7.10
CA GLU A 201 -2.26 -5.65 8.34
C GLU A 201 -3.72 -5.24 8.08
N GLU A 202 -3.98 -4.37 7.10
CA GLU A 202 -5.34 -3.96 6.76
C GLU A 202 -6.17 -5.14 6.23
N THR A 203 -5.56 -6.03 5.44
CA THR A 203 -6.21 -7.26 4.96
C THR A 203 -6.65 -8.13 6.13
N ARG A 204 -5.83 -8.24 7.17
CA ARG A 204 -6.22 -8.90 8.43
C ARG A 204 -7.40 -8.18 9.08
N ASN A 205 -7.31 -6.86 9.25
CA ASN A 205 -8.30 -6.07 9.98
C ASN A 205 -9.68 -6.07 9.29
N TYR A 206 -9.73 -6.17 7.97
CA TYR A 206 -10.97 -6.31 7.20
C TYR A 206 -11.50 -7.75 7.10
N GLY A 207 -10.87 -8.72 7.79
CA GLY A 207 -11.29 -10.13 7.77
C GLY A 207 -10.91 -10.87 6.48
N GLY A 208 -10.00 -10.33 5.67
CA GLY A 208 -9.56 -10.93 4.42
C GLY A 208 -8.87 -12.28 4.61
N ILE A 209 -8.15 -12.48 5.71
CA ILE A 209 -7.47 -13.77 6.00
C ILE A 209 -8.48 -14.92 6.10
N GLU A 210 -9.60 -14.71 6.79
CA GLU A 210 -10.66 -15.72 6.91
C GLU A 210 -11.33 -16.00 5.56
N CYS A 211 -11.56 -14.95 4.76
CA CYS A 211 -12.09 -15.10 3.40
C CYS A 211 -11.17 -15.96 2.53
N LEU A 212 -9.87 -15.69 2.57
CA LEU A 212 -8.86 -16.45 1.83
C LEU A 212 -8.81 -17.92 2.29
N ILE A 213 -8.87 -18.19 3.60
CA ILE A 213 -8.87 -19.57 4.10
C ILE A 213 -10.11 -20.33 3.63
N ASN A 214 -11.29 -19.69 3.61
CA ASN A 214 -12.51 -20.32 3.08
C ASN A 214 -12.40 -20.67 1.59
N LEU A 215 -11.69 -19.83 0.81
CA LEU A 215 -11.46 -20.05 -0.61
C LEU A 215 -10.44 -21.17 -0.93
N LEU A 216 -9.73 -21.72 0.07
CA LEU A 216 -8.87 -22.91 -0.11
C LEU A 216 -9.66 -24.17 -0.51
N ASN A 217 -10.99 -24.15 -0.39
CA ASN A 217 -11.88 -25.23 -0.85
C ASN A 217 -12.40 -25.02 -2.29
N SER A 218 -11.92 -23.99 -3.00
CA SER A 218 -12.33 -23.72 -4.38
C SER A 218 -11.90 -24.85 -5.32
N SER A 219 -12.72 -25.16 -6.32
CA SER A 219 -12.36 -26.08 -7.40
C SER A 219 -11.45 -25.45 -8.46
N ASN A 220 -11.38 -24.11 -8.51
CA ASN A 220 -10.58 -23.37 -9.48
C ASN A 220 -9.12 -23.29 -9.01
N GLN A 221 -8.23 -23.91 -9.78
CA GLN A 221 -6.80 -24.01 -9.49
C GLN A 221 -6.09 -22.64 -9.50
N GLU A 222 -6.53 -21.68 -10.31
CA GLU A 222 -5.94 -20.34 -10.36
C GLU A 222 -6.34 -19.52 -9.12
N ILE A 223 -7.59 -19.63 -8.67
CA ILE A 223 -8.04 -19.05 -7.40
C ILE A 223 -7.21 -19.63 -6.25
N LEU A 224 -7.06 -20.96 -6.20
CA LEU A 224 -6.24 -21.62 -5.17
C LEU A 224 -4.80 -21.11 -5.19
N ARG A 225 -4.19 -20.96 -6.37
CA ARG A 225 -2.83 -20.41 -6.51
C ARG A 225 -2.73 -18.99 -5.96
N ASN A 226 -3.64 -18.11 -6.36
CA ASN A 226 -3.66 -16.72 -5.91
C ASN A 226 -3.90 -16.61 -4.39
N VAL A 227 -4.81 -17.42 -3.86
CA VAL A 227 -5.13 -17.49 -2.43
C VAL A 227 -3.95 -17.98 -1.61
N CYS A 228 -3.31 -19.09 -2.01
CA CYS A 228 -2.10 -19.59 -1.35
C CYS A 228 -0.98 -18.54 -1.38
N GLY A 229 -0.79 -17.87 -2.53
CA GLY A 229 0.19 -16.79 -2.64
C GLY A 229 -0.14 -15.56 -1.80
N CYS A 230 -1.41 -15.21 -1.64
CA CYS A 230 -1.85 -14.18 -0.69
C CYS A 230 -1.47 -14.60 0.75
N LEU A 231 -1.81 -15.82 1.16
CA LEU A 231 -1.50 -16.32 2.50
C LEU A 231 0.03 -16.38 2.74
N LYS A 232 0.80 -16.76 1.73
CA LYS A 232 2.28 -16.72 1.74
C LYS A 232 2.78 -15.30 2.01
N ASN A 233 2.29 -14.31 1.26
CA ASN A 233 2.66 -12.91 1.44
C ASN A 233 2.23 -12.35 2.80
N LEU A 234 1.01 -12.67 3.25
CA LEU A 234 0.43 -12.24 4.52
C LEU A 234 1.18 -12.79 5.73
N ALA A 235 1.72 -14.02 5.62
CA ALA A 235 2.55 -14.65 6.63
C ALA A 235 4.03 -14.22 6.56
N PHE A 236 4.47 -13.52 5.51
CA PHE A 236 5.88 -13.16 5.34
C PHE A 236 6.28 -11.99 6.24
N GLY A 237 7.38 -12.16 6.99
CA GLY A 237 7.99 -11.13 7.84
C GLY A 237 7.60 -11.23 9.32
N LYS A 238 8.51 -10.82 10.21
CA LYS A 238 8.33 -10.89 11.67
C LYS A 238 7.25 -9.92 12.19
N LEU A 239 7.09 -8.77 11.52
CA LEU A 239 6.04 -7.79 11.85
C LEU A 239 4.62 -8.35 11.61
N ASN A 240 4.50 -9.44 10.85
CA ASN A 240 3.24 -10.08 10.51
C ASN A 240 2.94 -11.33 11.34
N ASP A 241 3.60 -11.53 12.49
CA ASP A 241 3.33 -12.67 13.38
C ASP A 241 1.86 -12.73 13.83
N ALA A 242 1.21 -11.57 13.99
CA ALA A 242 -0.23 -11.51 14.25
C ALA A 242 -1.08 -12.10 13.09
N ASN A 243 -0.63 -11.98 11.84
CA ASN A 243 -1.30 -12.63 10.71
C ASN A 243 -1.08 -14.14 10.76
N LYS A 244 0.13 -14.60 11.10
CA LYS A 244 0.45 -16.04 11.27
C LYS A 244 -0.45 -16.67 12.35
N ARG A 245 -0.59 -16.00 13.50
CA ARG A 245 -1.51 -16.42 14.56
C ARG A 245 -2.95 -16.48 14.08
N LEU A 246 -3.41 -15.48 13.33
CA LEU A 246 -4.79 -15.47 12.85
C LEU A 246 -5.03 -16.60 11.83
N ILE A 247 -4.07 -16.87 10.94
CA ILE A 247 -4.15 -18.00 10.01
C ILE A 247 -4.29 -19.31 10.79
N TYR A 248 -3.51 -19.49 11.85
CA TYR A 248 -3.64 -20.64 12.74
C TYR A 248 -5.02 -20.70 13.43
N GLN A 249 -5.46 -19.61 14.06
CA GLN A 249 -6.75 -19.52 14.77
C GLN A 249 -7.95 -19.81 13.86
N LYS A 250 -7.85 -19.48 12.58
CA LYS A 250 -8.88 -19.71 11.56
C LYS A 250 -8.75 -21.08 10.87
N ASN A 251 -8.05 -22.05 11.48
CA ASN A 251 -7.81 -23.39 10.95
C ASN A 251 -7.07 -23.43 9.60
N GLY A 252 -6.33 -22.37 9.27
CA GLY A 252 -5.61 -22.26 7.99
C GLY A 252 -4.54 -23.32 7.80
N LEU A 253 -3.86 -23.76 8.87
CA LEU A 253 -2.87 -24.85 8.79
C LEU A 253 -3.49 -26.15 8.29
N LYS A 254 -4.63 -26.54 8.88
CA LYS A 254 -5.37 -27.74 8.50
C LYS A 254 -5.89 -27.64 7.06
N SER A 255 -6.42 -26.48 6.66
CA SER A 255 -6.88 -26.25 5.29
C SER A 255 -5.75 -26.33 4.26
N LEU A 256 -4.59 -25.73 4.55
CA LEU A 256 -3.40 -25.81 3.69
C LEU A 256 -2.86 -27.25 3.60
N ALA A 257 -2.80 -27.97 4.72
CA ALA A 257 -2.37 -29.38 4.73
C ALA A 257 -3.33 -30.28 3.95
N GLN A 258 -4.65 -30.06 4.09
CA GLN A 258 -5.64 -30.78 3.30
C GLN A 258 -5.49 -30.47 1.81
N LEU A 259 -5.27 -29.21 1.45
CA LEU A 259 -5.05 -28.80 0.07
C LEU A 259 -3.83 -29.52 -0.53
N LEU A 260 -2.71 -29.61 0.20
CA LEU A 260 -1.52 -30.36 -0.23
C LEU A 260 -1.77 -31.86 -0.42
N LYS A 261 -2.69 -32.47 0.33
CA LYS A 261 -3.06 -33.88 0.14
C LYS A 261 -3.95 -34.10 -1.09
N THR A 262 -4.76 -33.11 -1.46
CA THR A 262 -5.81 -33.25 -2.50
C THR A 262 -5.45 -32.64 -3.85
N CYS A 263 -4.58 -31.63 -3.87
CA CYS A 263 -4.21 -30.90 -5.07
C CYS A 263 -3.08 -31.62 -5.80
N GLN A 264 -3.12 -31.63 -7.13
CA GLN A 264 -2.03 -32.16 -7.97
C GLN A 264 -1.27 -31.05 -8.70
N ASN A 265 -1.72 -29.79 -8.56
CA ASN A 265 -1.10 -28.66 -9.23
C ASN A 265 0.18 -28.24 -8.48
N SER A 266 1.32 -28.35 -9.16
CA SER A 266 2.64 -28.03 -8.60
C SER A 266 2.78 -26.57 -8.18
N LEU A 267 2.18 -25.63 -8.92
CA LEU A 267 2.24 -24.20 -8.61
C LEU A 267 1.43 -23.88 -7.33
N VAL A 268 0.29 -24.54 -7.14
CA VAL A 268 -0.50 -24.40 -5.92
C VAL A 268 0.26 -25.00 -4.73
N HIS A 269 0.93 -26.14 -4.94
CA HIS A 269 1.79 -26.76 -3.92
C HIS A 269 2.94 -25.86 -3.48
N GLU A 270 3.65 -25.25 -4.43
CA GLU A 270 4.76 -24.33 -4.14
C GLU A 270 4.28 -23.15 -3.28
N GLU A 271 3.15 -22.55 -3.63
CA GLU A 271 2.58 -21.44 -2.88
C GLU A 271 2.10 -21.86 -1.48
N ALA A 272 1.43 -23.01 -1.37
CA ALA A 272 0.91 -23.54 -0.10
C ALA A 272 2.04 -23.95 0.86
N THR A 273 3.06 -24.64 0.37
CA THR A 273 4.25 -24.99 1.16
C THR A 273 5.03 -23.74 1.58
N GLY A 274 5.15 -22.75 0.69
CA GLY A 274 5.74 -21.44 1.01
C GLY A 274 4.97 -20.70 2.12
N ALA A 275 3.64 -20.78 2.12
CA ALA A 275 2.82 -20.23 3.19
C ALA A 275 3.10 -20.94 4.53
N LEU A 276 3.11 -22.28 4.55
CA LEU A 276 3.44 -23.05 5.75
C LEU A 276 4.86 -22.76 6.28
N TRP A 277 5.83 -22.61 5.37
CA TRP A 277 7.20 -22.24 5.72
C TRP A 277 7.28 -20.86 6.38
N ASN A 278 6.56 -19.88 5.84
CA ASN A 278 6.51 -18.54 6.46
C ASN A 278 5.84 -18.57 7.83
N ILE A 279 4.78 -19.37 8.01
CA ILE A 279 4.08 -19.49 9.29
C ILE A 279 4.96 -20.18 10.34
N SER A 280 5.79 -21.16 9.97
CA SER A 280 6.68 -21.90 10.89
C SER A 280 7.84 -21.07 11.45
N SER A 281 8.09 -19.89 10.89
CA SER A 281 9.03 -18.94 11.45
C SER A 281 8.56 -18.32 12.78
N ALA A 282 7.28 -18.41 13.14
CA ALA A 282 6.78 -18.01 14.45
C ALA A 282 7.01 -19.13 15.47
N ASP A 283 7.79 -18.86 16.52
CA ASP A 283 8.21 -19.87 17.50
C ASP A 283 7.03 -20.61 18.16
N GLU A 284 5.96 -19.88 18.47
CA GLU A 284 4.73 -20.41 19.09
C GLU A 284 3.91 -21.32 18.16
N LEU A 285 4.16 -21.30 16.83
CA LEU A 285 3.41 -22.09 15.85
C LEU A 285 4.18 -23.33 15.37
N LYS A 286 5.44 -23.52 15.77
CA LYS A 286 6.26 -24.66 15.36
C LYS A 286 5.64 -26.00 15.72
N GLU A 287 5.23 -26.18 16.98
CA GLU A 287 4.60 -27.41 17.46
C GLU A 287 3.23 -27.67 16.79
N PRO A 288 2.31 -26.69 16.71
CA PRO A 288 1.07 -26.85 15.94
C PRO A 288 1.27 -27.26 14.48
N ILE A 289 2.27 -26.70 13.79
CA ILE A 289 2.57 -27.04 12.39
C ILE A 289 3.08 -28.47 12.30
N LEU A 290 4.02 -28.88 13.15
CA LEU A 290 4.50 -30.26 13.18
C LEU A 290 3.34 -31.24 13.39
N ASN A 291 2.42 -30.95 14.30
CA ASN A 291 1.31 -31.85 14.59
C ASN A 291 0.23 -31.89 13.50
N GLN A 292 -0.03 -30.77 12.80
CA GLN A 292 -1.14 -30.67 11.85
C GLN A 292 -0.74 -30.85 10.38
N THR A 293 0.54 -30.63 10.03
CA THR A 293 0.98 -30.61 8.63
C THR A 293 2.07 -31.62 8.31
N ALA A 294 2.67 -32.31 9.29
CA ALA A 294 3.79 -33.23 9.03
C ALA A 294 3.45 -34.32 8.00
N GLU A 295 2.27 -34.94 8.08
CA GLU A 295 1.87 -35.97 7.12
C GLU A 295 1.58 -35.47 5.70
N ALA A 296 1.39 -34.16 5.53
CA ALA A 296 1.04 -33.57 4.23
C ALA A 296 2.26 -33.03 3.46
N VAL A 297 3.38 -32.84 4.14
CA VAL A 297 4.59 -32.18 3.61
C VAL A 297 5.73 -33.18 3.35
N ILE A 298 5.61 -34.41 3.87
CA ILE A 298 6.51 -35.55 3.59
C ILE A 298 6.01 -36.29 2.34
#